data_AF-A0A2M9YCI1-F1
#
_entry.id   AF-A0A2M9YCI1-F1
#
_cell.length_a   1.000
_cell.length_b   1.000
_cell.length_c   1.000
_cell.angle_alpha   90.00
_cell.angle_beta   90.00
_cell.angle_gamma   90.00
#
_symmetry.space_group_name_H-M   'P 1'
#
loop_
_entity.id
_entity.type
_entity.pdbx_description
1 polymer ?
#
loop_
_entity_poly.entity_id
_entity_poly.type
_entity_poly.pdbx_seq_one_letter_code
_entity_poly.pdbx_strand_id
1 'polypeptide(L)'
;MKKTLFYILFTISFLSLGLYIFINDSENSNRIEISEKNPFYDPSLGAGTSGYSFWKEPDPDTIISDYKTWSEFPPDSRPLSRMDIDILEFRKIGVPPQIMPVKSGGNYKDSGFLCSLQPEYHSLVEGENMRIFLYCFRAGFSAKERLDLKSVRLEARAGAKKSNLDMDFGNDSGLSGDEISGDGTYTFLFRPRKEDWADMNLTVNFKIPSDSNSAEYSLSAAFFSSPVSPAKFVSNKFFDKIEEGSLEIFTEMDVKEPGEYTIQANLYGAGEPIGTSRKEIYLKQGRQTIGLEFFGRLFWRSRQSGPYVLKDLRAHLNTDVIQSDSLTGSQEEVDKFLSGIKDDKPKRKLVPYSTEEYTTKYYRLEEFAEKEYDSIDKRKRIAELESLKKNLGP
;
A
#
# COMPACT_ATOMS: atom_id res chain seq x y z
N MET A 1 36.63 48.15 -26.46
CA MET A 1 36.92 46.70 -26.56
C MET A 1 37.21 45.96 -25.24
N LYS A 2 37.41 46.63 -24.08
CA LYS A 2 37.71 45.93 -22.81
C LYS A 2 36.50 45.60 -21.91
N LYS A 3 35.33 46.21 -22.12
CA LYS A 3 34.13 45.98 -21.27
C LYS A 3 33.26 44.80 -21.73
N THR A 4 33.28 44.45 -23.02
CA THR A 4 32.52 43.32 -23.56
C THR A 4 33.17 41.96 -23.28
N LEU A 5 34.49 41.91 -23.11
CA LEU A 5 35.20 40.67 -22.78
C LEU A 5 34.97 40.22 -21.33
N PHE A 6 34.68 41.16 -20.41
CA PHE A 6 34.49 40.87 -19.00
C PHE A 6 33.12 40.21 -18.71
N TYR A 7 32.09 40.57 -19.48
CA TYR A 7 30.77 39.95 -19.35
C TYR A 7 30.73 38.51 -19.86
N ILE A 8 31.48 38.19 -20.91
CA ILE A 8 31.53 36.83 -21.49
C ILE A 8 32.24 35.85 -20.55
N LEU A 9 33.30 36.30 -19.85
CA LEU A 9 34.00 35.48 -18.85
C LEU A 9 33.15 35.24 -17.59
N PHE A 10 32.33 36.21 -17.18
CA PHE A 10 31.44 36.04 -16.01
C PHE A 10 30.27 35.10 -16.29
N THR A 11 29.74 35.10 -17.52
CA THR A 11 28.67 34.16 -17.93
C THR A 11 29.17 32.72 -18.09
N ILE A 12 30.42 32.52 -18.54
CA ILE A 12 31.00 31.18 -18.68
C ILE A 12 31.32 30.56 -17.31
N SER A 13 31.72 31.37 -16.32
CA SER A 13 31.99 30.88 -14.96
C SER A 13 30.73 30.51 -14.18
N PHE A 14 29.58 31.14 -14.45
CA PHE A 14 28.30 30.74 -13.84
C PHE A 14 27.67 29.53 -14.54
N LEU A 15 27.87 29.36 -15.85
CA LEU A 15 27.45 28.14 -16.55
C LEU A 15 28.29 26.92 -16.13
N SER A 16 29.60 27.08 -15.90
CA SER A 16 30.45 25.97 -15.46
C SER A 16 30.25 25.59 -13.98
N LEU A 17 29.93 26.56 -13.10
CA LEU A 17 29.59 26.26 -11.70
C LEU A 17 28.17 25.69 -11.55
N GLY A 18 27.23 26.11 -12.41
CA GLY A 18 25.90 25.50 -12.52
C GLY A 18 25.94 24.07 -13.07
N LEU A 19 26.82 23.78 -14.03
CA LEU A 19 27.02 22.40 -14.50
C LEU A 19 27.75 21.52 -13.46
N TYR A 20 28.66 22.06 -12.65
CA TYR A 20 29.37 21.27 -11.65
C TYR A 20 28.47 20.84 -10.47
N ILE A 21 27.43 21.63 -10.14
CA ILE A 21 26.43 21.27 -9.14
C ILE A 21 25.41 20.25 -9.69
N PHE A 22 25.21 20.17 -11.01
CA PHE A 22 24.31 19.18 -11.63
C PHE A 22 25.01 17.89 -12.08
N ILE A 23 26.34 17.85 -12.17
CA ILE A 23 27.08 16.66 -12.64
C ILE A 23 27.61 15.81 -11.47
N ASN A 24 27.65 16.35 -10.24
CA ASN A 24 28.09 15.58 -9.06
C ASN A 24 26.95 14.85 -8.31
N ASP A 25 25.72 14.91 -8.83
CA ASP A 25 24.55 14.18 -8.32
C ASP A 25 24.19 12.95 -9.20
N SER A 26 25.02 12.65 -10.21
CA SER A 26 24.77 11.55 -11.16
C SER A 26 25.36 10.20 -10.73
N GLU A 27 25.94 10.09 -9.54
CA GLU A 27 26.40 8.81 -8.97
C GLU A 27 25.38 8.16 -8.01
N ASN A 28 24.24 8.81 -7.74
CA ASN A 28 23.19 8.26 -6.88
C ASN A 28 21.83 8.04 -7.58
N SER A 29 21.76 8.19 -8.91
CA SER A 29 20.51 8.08 -9.66
C SER A 29 20.20 6.69 -10.25
N ASN A 30 20.95 5.65 -9.84
CA ASN A 30 20.71 4.29 -10.32
C ASN A 30 20.04 3.43 -9.25
N ARG A 31 18.71 3.31 -9.39
CA ARG A 31 17.73 2.42 -8.73
C ARG A 31 16.71 3.16 -7.86
N ILE A 32 15.78 3.84 -8.54
CA ILE A 32 14.40 3.88 -8.03
C ILE A 32 13.76 2.56 -8.46
N GLU A 33 14.13 1.46 -7.80
CA GLU A 33 13.20 0.35 -7.64
C GLU A 33 12.09 0.91 -6.76
N ILE A 34 10.89 1.07 -7.31
CA ILE A 34 9.67 1.27 -6.53
C ILE A 34 9.46 -0.06 -5.81
N SER A 35 10.20 -0.23 -4.71
CA SER A 35 10.09 -1.33 -3.77
C SER A 35 9.17 -0.86 -2.66
N GLU A 36 8.10 -1.62 -2.42
CA GLU A 36 7.19 -1.50 -1.29
C GLU A 36 7.98 -1.46 0.04
N LYS A 37 8.41 -0.28 0.48
CA LYS A 37 9.10 -0.12 1.76
C LYS A 37 8.02 0.08 2.82
N ASN A 38 7.36 -1.01 3.22
CA ASN A 38 6.37 -0.93 4.28
C ASN A 38 7.08 -0.55 5.61
N PRO A 39 6.79 0.64 6.18
CA PRO A 39 7.54 1.23 7.28
C PRO A 39 7.32 0.49 8.61
N PHE A 40 6.33 -0.39 8.68
CA PHE A 40 6.02 -1.20 9.86
C PHE A 40 6.91 -2.46 9.98
N TYR A 41 7.68 -2.83 8.95
CA TYR A 41 8.56 -4.00 9.01
C TYR A 41 9.96 -3.67 9.48
N ASP A 42 10.48 -4.51 10.38
CA ASP A 42 11.87 -4.50 10.82
C ASP A 42 12.79 -4.87 9.63
N PRO A 43 13.69 -3.96 9.19
CA PRO A 43 14.57 -4.20 8.06
C PRO A 43 15.58 -5.33 8.30
N SER A 44 15.84 -5.69 9.56
CA SER A 44 16.77 -6.75 9.94
C SER A 44 16.20 -8.17 9.86
N LEU A 45 14.88 -8.32 9.68
CA LEU A 45 14.22 -9.63 9.60
C LEU A 45 14.13 -10.18 8.17
N GLY A 46 14.73 -9.51 7.18
CA GLY A 46 14.86 -10.02 5.82
C GLY A 46 13.54 -10.26 5.07
N ALA A 47 12.42 -9.74 5.57
CA ALA A 47 11.13 -9.88 4.92
C ALA A 47 11.03 -8.92 3.73
N GLY A 48 11.35 -9.42 2.52
CA GLY A 48 10.82 -8.92 1.24
C GLY A 48 11.12 -7.48 0.81
N THR A 49 11.91 -6.71 1.55
CA THR A 49 12.28 -5.35 1.12
C THR A 49 13.49 -5.42 0.20
N SER A 50 13.28 -5.10 -1.08
CA SER A 50 14.30 -5.15 -2.14
C SER A 50 15.37 -4.04 -2.05
N GLY A 51 15.73 -3.61 -0.84
CA GLY A 51 16.88 -2.73 -0.61
C GLY A 51 18.23 -3.47 -0.69
N TYR A 52 18.21 -4.79 -0.51
CA TYR A 52 19.40 -5.62 -0.65
C TYR A 52 19.33 -6.38 -1.97
N SER A 53 20.29 -6.11 -2.85
CA SER A 53 20.45 -6.83 -4.10
C SER A 53 20.38 -8.34 -3.85
N PHE A 54 19.58 -9.05 -4.62
CA PHE A 54 19.49 -10.52 -4.66
C PHE A 54 20.85 -11.22 -4.85
N TRP A 55 21.90 -10.45 -5.14
CA TRP A 55 23.25 -10.89 -5.46
C TRP A 55 24.32 -10.45 -4.45
N LYS A 56 23.96 -9.82 -3.32
CA LYS A 56 24.91 -9.45 -2.27
C LYS A 56 24.24 -9.51 -0.89
N GLU A 57 24.74 -10.38 -0.01
CA GLU A 57 24.32 -10.37 1.39
C GLU A 57 24.58 -8.97 1.97
N PRO A 58 23.62 -8.42 2.75
CA PRO A 58 23.82 -7.17 3.46
C PRO A 58 25.08 -7.24 4.31
N ASP A 59 25.88 -6.18 4.30
CA ASP A 59 26.92 -6.00 5.31
C ASP A 59 26.25 -5.90 6.71
N PRO A 60 26.66 -6.71 7.72
CA PRO A 60 26.10 -6.66 9.07
C PRO A 60 26.05 -5.25 9.68
N ASP A 61 27.03 -4.39 9.36
CA ASP A 61 27.03 -3.00 9.80
C ASP A 61 25.87 -2.19 9.21
N THR A 62 25.52 -2.44 7.95
CA THR A 62 24.38 -1.82 7.29
C THR A 62 23.07 -2.27 7.94
N ILE A 63 22.90 -3.58 8.23
CA ILE A 63 21.69 -4.09 8.91
C ILE A 63 21.51 -3.42 10.28
N ILE A 64 22.58 -3.34 11.09
CA ILE A 64 22.52 -2.74 12.42
C ILE A 64 22.19 -1.25 12.33
N SER A 65 22.81 -0.53 11.40
CA SER A 65 22.56 0.89 11.17
C SER A 65 21.12 1.15 10.72
N ASP A 66 20.62 0.36 9.77
CA ASP A 66 19.25 0.42 9.28
C ASP A 66 18.26 0.16 10.40
N TYR A 67 18.50 -0.87 11.23
CA TYR A 67 17.66 -1.17 12.38
C TYR A 67 17.67 -0.05 13.43
N LYS A 68 18.83 0.52 13.75
CA LYS A 68 18.94 1.63 14.72
C LYS A 68 18.15 2.85 14.22
N THR A 69 18.28 3.20 12.95
CA THR A 69 17.52 4.28 12.31
C THR A 69 16.02 3.97 12.28
N TRP A 70 15.64 2.75 11.91
CA TRP A 70 14.25 2.33 11.88
C TRP A 70 13.62 2.35 13.29
N SER A 71 14.34 1.91 14.31
CA SER A 71 13.86 1.82 15.70
C SER A 71 13.95 3.15 16.47
N GLU A 72 14.23 4.27 15.80
CA GLU A 72 14.07 5.62 16.36
C GLU A 72 12.62 5.95 16.76
N PHE A 73 11.67 5.27 16.11
CA PHE A 73 10.22 5.37 16.30
C PHE A 73 9.68 3.99 16.68
N PRO A 74 8.56 3.90 17.43
CA PRO A 74 7.95 2.62 17.74
C PRO A 74 7.41 1.94 16.47
N PRO A 75 7.18 0.62 16.50
CA PRO A 75 6.72 -0.12 15.32
C PRO A 75 5.31 0.30 14.88
N ASP A 76 4.44 0.72 15.80
CA ASP A 76 3.05 1.13 15.57
C ASP A 76 2.88 2.62 15.23
N SER A 77 3.92 3.44 15.33
CA SER A 77 3.86 4.86 15.00
C SER A 77 5.07 5.27 14.16
N ARG A 78 4.86 5.46 12.85
CA ARG A 78 5.95 5.59 11.87
C ARG A 78 5.90 6.94 11.15
N PRO A 79 7.07 7.52 10.83
CA PRO A 79 7.12 8.73 10.00
C PRO A 79 6.63 8.42 8.59
N LEU A 80 5.91 9.39 8.00
CA LEU A 80 5.47 9.35 6.61
C LEU A 80 6.10 10.48 5.82
N SER A 81 6.23 10.25 4.52
CA SER A 81 6.64 11.19 3.49
C SER A 81 5.75 11.04 2.27
N ARG A 82 5.83 11.99 1.34
CA ARG A 82 5.11 11.91 0.06
C ARG A 82 5.52 10.71 -0.81
N MET A 83 6.66 10.09 -0.52
CA MET A 83 7.15 8.91 -1.25
C MET A 83 6.48 7.62 -0.79
N ASP A 84 5.78 7.63 0.36
CA ASP A 84 5.10 6.46 0.90
C ASP A 84 3.72 6.28 0.24
N ILE A 85 3.71 6.26 -1.09
CA ILE A 85 2.50 6.29 -1.93
C ILE A 85 1.55 5.14 -1.56
N ASP A 86 2.05 3.95 -1.26
CA ASP A 86 1.18 2.80 -0.92
C ASP A 86 0.41 2.98 0.39
N ILE A 87 0.88 3.85 1.28
CA ILE A 87 0.19 4.17 2.55
C ILE A 87 -0.73 5.37 2.40
N LEU A 88 -0.34 6.34 1.59
CA LEU A 88 -1.14 7.54 1.31
C LEU A 88 -2.30 7.21 0.35
N GLU A 89 -2.01 6.45 -0.70
CA GLU A 89 -2.96 5.96 -1.70
C GLU A 89 -3.35 4.51 -1.44
N PHE A 90 -3.56 4.14 -0.17
CA PHE A 90 -3.83 2.76 0.25
C PHE A 90 -4.99 2.08 -0.49
N ARG A 91 -5.89 2.83 -1.13
CA ARG A 91 -7.01 2.28 -1.91
C ARG A 91 -6.63 1.83 -3.31
N LYS A 92 -5.54 2.32 -3.89
CA LYS A 92 -5.20 2.11 -5.29
C LYS A 92 -3.79 1.56 -5.43
N ILE A 93 -3.67 0.48 -6.21
CA ILE A 93 -2.37 -0.03 -6.65
C ILE A 93 -2.32 0.19 -8.16
N GLY A 94 -1.40 1.04 -8.60
CA GLY A 94 -1.24 1.37 -10.01
C GLY A 94 -0.69 0.18 -10.80
N VAL A 95 -1.42 -0.22 -11.84
CA VAL A 95 -1.02 -1.25 -12.81
C VAL A 95 -0.54 -0.53 -14.08
N PRO A 96 0.78 -0.35 -14.26
CA PRO A 96 1.29 0.30 -15.45
C PRO A 96 0.93 -0.51 -16.71
N PRO A 97 0.72 0.15 -17.87
CA PRO A 97 0.57 -0.56 -19.13
C PRO A 97 1.76 -1.48 -19.39
N GLN A 98 1.47 -2.74 -19.75
CA GLN A 98 2.47 -3.76 -20.00
C GLN A 98 2.53 -4.13 -21.48
N ILE A 99 3.71 -4.53 -21.94
CA ILE A 99 3.94 -5.02 -23.29
C ILE A 99 3.16 -6.31 -23.51
N MET A 100 2.49 -6.44 -24.65
CA MET A 100 1.73 -7.62 -25.00
C MET A 100 2.52 -8.55 -25.93
N PRO A 101 3.20 -9.60 -25.43
CA PRO A 101 3.98 -10.48 -26.29
C PRO A 101 3.08 -11.43 -27.11
N VAL A 102 3.47 -11.68 -28.36
CA VAL A 102 2.84 -12.67 -29.25
C VAL A 102 3.82 -13.79 -29.57
N LYS A 103 3.31 -15.03 -29.63
CA LYS A 103 4.13 -16.19 -30.01
C LYS A 103 4.16 -16.33 -31.53
N SER A 104 5.36 -16.24 -32.12
CA SER A 104 5.59 -16.40 -33.55
C SER A 104 6.77 -17.33 -33.79
N GLY A 105 6.54 -18.48 -34.42
CA GLY A 105 7.60 -19.44 -34.76
C GLY A 105 8.35 -20.00 -33.55
N GLY A 106 7.67 -20.19 -32.41
CA GLY A 106 8.25 -20.72 -31.18
C GLY A 106 8.85 -19.67 -30.23
N ASN A 107 9.10 -18.44 -30.71
CA ASN A 107 9.65 -17.34 -29.92
C ASN A 107 8.57 -16.32 -29.55
N TYR A 108 8.75 -15.63 -28.43
CA TYR A 108 7.95 -14.47 -28.06
C TYR A 108 8.51 -13.22 -28.74
N LYS A 109 7.64 -12.44 -29.38
CA LYS A 109 7.96 -11.14 -29.96
C LYS A 109 7.03 -10.09 -29.37
N ASP A 110 7.53 -8.87 -29.25
CA ASP A 110 6.71 -7.72 -28.93
C ASP A 110 5.66 -7.50 -30.04
N SER A 111 4.39 -7.33 -29.66
CA SER A 111 3.32 -7.01 -30.61
C SER A 111 3.30 -5.53 -31.02
N GLY A 112 4.01 -4.67 -30.30
CA GLY A 112 3.94 -3.22 -30.45
C GLY A 112 2.76 -2.59 -29.71
N PHE A 113 2.04 -3.34 -28.87
CA PHE A 113 0.94 -2.83 -28.05
C PHE A 113 1.27 -2.85 -26.57
N LEU A 114 0.83 -1.79 -25.89
CA LEU A 114 0.86 -1.63 -24.44
C LEU A 114 -0.58 -1.62 -23.94
N CYS A 115 -0.89 -2.49 -22.99
CA CYS A 115 -2.24 -2.61 -22.45
C CYS A 115 -2.23 -2.60 -20.92
N SER A 116 -3.29 -2.06 -20.30
CA SER A 116 -3.50 -2.12 -18.85
C SER A 116 -4.91 -2.60 -18.54
N LEU A 117 -5.03 -3.37 -17.46
CA LEU A 117 -6.28 -3.76 -16.84
C LEU A 117 -6.22 -3.31 -15.37
N GLN A 118 -6.85 -2.18 -15.07
CA GLN A 118 -6.72 -1.48 -13.79
C GLN A 118 -8.05 -1.52 -13.03
N PRO A 119 -8.12 -2.20 -11.87
CA PRO A 119 -9.20 -2.00 -10.92
C PRO A 119 -9.21 -0.57 -10.38
N GLU A 120 -10.37 0.04 -10.19
CA GLU A 120 -10.50 1.37 -9.60
C GLU A 120 -9.89 1.43 -8.19
N TYR A 121 -10.14 0.37 -7.41
CA TYR A 121 -9.56 0.15 -6.10
C TYR A 121 -8.93 -1.26 -6.03
N HIS A 122 -7.95 -1.45 -5.15
CA HIS A 122 -7.42 -2.79 -4.88
C HIS A 122 -8.34 -3.63 -3.97
N SER A 123 -9.29 -3.00 -3.29
CA SER A 123 -10.25 -3.64 -2.38
C SER A 123 -11.63 -2.95 -2.44
N LEU A 124 -12.71 -3.73 -2.23
CA LEU A 124 -14.07 -3.25 -2.01
C LEU A 124 -14.52 -3.49 -0.58
N VAL A 125 -15.26 -2.53 -0.03
CA VAL A 125 -15.95 -2.63 1.26
C VAL A 125 -17.48 -2.67 1.07
N GLU A 126 -18.20 -2.90 2.18
CA GLU A 126 -19.67 -2.88 2.19
C GLU A 126 -20.23 -1.60 1.54
N GLY A 127 -21.10 -1.78 0.55
CA GLY A 127 -21.79 -0.69 -0.15
C GLY A 127 -21.08 -0.18 -1.40
N GLU A 128 -19.89 -0.68 -1.73
CA GLU A 128 -19.15 -0.28 -2.92
C GLU A 128 -19.34 -1.24 -4.11
N ASN A 129 -19.16 -0.70 -5.32
CA ASN A 129 -19.03 -1.47 -6.55
C ASN A 129 -17.62 -1.29 -7.11
N MET A 130 -17.12 -2.26 -7.87
CA MET A 130 -15.81 -2.16 -8.51
C MET A 130 -15.98 -1.82 -9.99
N ARG A 131 -15.34 -0.73 -10.44
CA ARG A 131 -15.04 -0.52 -11.85
C ARG A 131 -13.65 -1.05 -12.16
N ILE A 132 -13.49 -1.64 -13.34
CA ILE A 132 -12.20 -2.13 -13.83
C ILE A 132 -12.04 -1.63 -15.26
N PHE A 133 -10.89 -1.05 -15.56
CA PHE A 133 -10.65 -0.33 -16.80
C PHE A 133 -9.65 -1.10 -17.66
N LEU A 134 -10.05 -1.48 -18.86
CA LEU A 134 -9.17 -2.06 -19.88
C LEU A 134 -8.94 -1.04 -20.98
N TYR A 135 -7.68 -0.81 -21.32
CA TYR A 135 -7.32 -0.04 -22.49
C TYR A 135 -5.98 -0.50 -23.05
N CYS A 136 -5.79 -0.27 -24.34
CA CYS A 136 -4.55 -0.53 -25.04
C CYS A 136 -4.19 0.66 -25.91
N PHE A 137 -2.91 0.84 -26.19
CA PHE A 137 -2.42 1.78 -27.18
C PHE A 137 -1.23 1.16 -27.91
N ARG A 138 -0.95 1.65 -29.11
CA ARG A 138 0.24 1.28 -29.85
C ARG A 138 1.46 1.97 -29.24
N ALA A 139 2.55 1.25 -29.06
CA ALA A 139 3.80 1.81 -28.53
C ALA A 139 4.23 3.03 -29.37
N GLY A 140 4.47 4.15 -28.69
CA GLY A 140 4.80 5.44 -29.32
C GLY A 140 3.60 6.29 -29.75
N PHE A 141 2.36 5.81 -29.54
CA PHE A 141 1.14 6.56 -29.82
C PHE A 141 0.32 6.74 -28.53
N SER A 142 -0.36 7.88 -28.41
CA SER A 142 -1.20 8.19 -27.25
C SER A 142 -2.67 7.80 -27.44
N ALA A 143 -3.11 7.57 -28.68
CA ALA A 143 -4.48 7.17 -28.97
C ALA A 143 -4.74 5.72 -28.53
N LYS A 144 -5.84 5.51 -27.79
CA LYS A 144 -6.28 4.18 -27.38
C LYS A 144 -6.84 3.42 -28.59
N GLU A 145 -6.62 2.11 -28.58
CA GLU A 145 -7.09 1.18 -29.61
C GLU A 145 -8.51 0.68 -29.30
N ARG A 146 -9.29 0.43 -30.35
CA ARG A 146 -10.56 -0.28 -30.20
C ARG A 146 -10.27 -1.75 -29.88
N LEU A 147 -11.07 -2.35 -29.01
CA LEU A 147 -10.90 -3.75 -28.59
C LEU A 147 -12.12 -4.60 -29.00
N ASP A 148 -11.85 -5.84 -29.35
CA ASP A 148 -12.84 -6.87 -29.63
C ASP A 148 -12.73 -7.93 -28.52
N LEU A 149 -13.54 -7.77 -27.48
CA LEU A 149 -13.52 -8.63 -26.29
C LEU A 149 -14.05 -10.04 -26.65
N LYS A 150 -13.30 -11.08 -26.27
CA LYS A 150 -13.60 -12.48 -26.59
C LYS A 150 -14.15 -13.25 -25.43
N SER A 151 -13.58 -13.07 -24.25
CA SER A 151 -14.10 -13.70 -23.03
C SER A 151 -13.71 -12.93 -21.79
N VAL A 152 -14.55 -13.06 -20.78
CA VAL A 152 -14.38 -12.46 -19.47
C VAL A 152 -14.58 -13.55 -18.44
N ARG A 153 -13.66 -13.66 -17.48
CA ARG A 153 -13.73 -14.69 -16.43
C ARG A 153 -13.34 -14.07 -15.10
N LEU A 154 -14.28 -14.03 -14.17
CA LEU A 154 -14.04 -13.61 -12.80
C LEU A 154 -13.93 -14.84 -11.88
N GLU A 155 -12.78 -15.02 -11.26
CA GLU A 155 -12.52 -16.11 -10.31
C GLU A 155 -12.46 -15.54 -8.89
N ALA A 156 -13.24 -16.12 -7.97
CA ALA A 156 -13.21 -15.81 -6.54
C ALA A 156 -12.47 -16.91 -5.78
N ARG A 157 -11.56 -16.52 -4.88
CA ARG A 157 -10.86 -17.41 -3.94
C ARG A 157 -11.10 -17.00 -2.49
N ALA A 158 -11.63 -17.92 -1.70
CA ALA A 158 -11.82 -17.80 -0.27
C ALA A 158 -10.99 -18.91 0.41
N GLY A 159 -9.75 -18.57 0.78
CA GLY A 159 -8.75 -19.59 1.15
C GLY A 159 -8.48 -20.54 -0.02
N ALA A 160 -8.57 -21.85 0.22
CA ALA A 160 -8.48 -22.90 -0.79
C ALA A 160 -9.76 -23.05 -1.64
N LYS A 161 -10.90 -22.47 -1.23
CA LYS A 161 -12.15 -22.57 -1.99
C LYS A 161 -12.11 -21.65 -3.20
N LYS A 162 -12.34 -22.20 -4.38
CA LYS A 162 -12.39 -21.48 -5.66
C LYS A 162 -13.79 -21.54 -6.27
N SER A 163 -14.23 -20.43 -6.85
CA SER A 163 -15.50 -20.33 -7.59
C SER A 163 -15.35 -19.38 -8.77
N ASN A 164 -16.16 -19.58 -9.81
CA ASN A 164 -16.28 -18.61 -10.90
C ASN A 164 -17.54 -17.78 -10.66
N LEU A 165 -17.44 -16.48 -10.91
CA LEU A 165 -18.54 -15.54 -10.83
C LEU A 165 -18.89 -15.05 -12.24
N ASP A 166 -20.17 -14.85 -12.48
CA ASP A 166 -20.64 -14.25 -13.74
C ASP A 166 -20.29 -12.75 -13.72
N MET A 167 -19.73 -12.28 -14.83
CA MET A 167 -19.45 -10.87 -15.03
C MET A 167 -19.68 -10.51 -16.49
N ASP A 168 -20.36 -9.39 -16.71
CA ASP A 168 -20.64 -8.90 -18.05
C ASP A 168 -19.37 -8.42 -18.77
N PHE A 169 -19.45 -8.37 -20.09
CA PHE A 169 -18.41 -7.75 -20.90
C PHE A 169 -18.29 -6.26 -20.58
N GLY A 170 -17.04 -5.78 -20.55
CA GLY A 170 -16.75 -4.36 -20.43
C GLY A 170 -17.26 -3.59 -21.64
N ASN A 171 -17.63 -2.33 -21.43
CA ASN A 171 -18.22 -1.48 -22.46
C ASN A 171 -17.52 -0.11 -22.51
N ASP A 172 -17.62 0.55 -23.67
CA ASP A 172 -17.09 1.89 -23.98
C ASP A 172 -18.26 2.76 -24.52
N SER A 173 -19.40 2.73 -23.82
CA SER A 173 -20.67 3.30 -24.27
C SER A 173 -21.14 4.52 -23.47
N GLY A 174 -20.37 4.96 -22.49
CA GLY A 174 -20.78 5.98 -21.52
C GLY A 174 -21.88 5.50 -20.56
N LEU A 175 -22.03 4.18 -20.39
CA LEU A 175 -23.04 3.55 -19.54
C LEU A 175 -22.40 2.57 -18.56
N SER A 176 -23.15 2.22 -17.50
CA SER A 176 -22.74 1.17 -16.54
C SER A 176 -21.35 1.39 -15.92
N GLY A 177 -21.05 2.64 -15.55
CA GLY A 177 -19.78 3.02 -14.90
C GLY A 177 -18.72 3.54 -15.87
N ASP A 178 -18.94 3.41 -17.17
CA ASP A 178 -18.13 4.06 -18.20
C ASP A 178 -18.48 5.55 -18.30
N GLU A 179 -17.48 6.43 -18.18
CA GLU A 179 -17.71 7.88 -18.05
C GLU A 179 -17.81 8.58 -19.40
N ILE A 180 -17.06 8.11 -20.41
CA ILE A 180 -16.93 8.77 -21.70
C ILE A 180 -17.06 7.71 -22.80
N SER A 181 -18.14 7.79 -23.58
CA SER A 181 -18.34 6.86 -24.68
C SER A 181 -17.33 7.06 -25.82
N GLY A 182 -16.80 5.95 -26.32
CA GLY A 182 -15.93 5.89 -27.49
C GLY A 182 -14.53 6.42 -27.22
N ASP A 183 -14.11 6.47 -25.96
CA ASP A 183 -12.78 6.96 -25.59
C ASP A 183 -11.70 5.85 -25.70
N GLY A 184 -12.10 4.60 -25.94
CA GLY A 184 -11.22 3.44 -26.02
C GLY A 184 -10.88 2.80 -24.67
N THR A 185 -11.55 3.20 -23.59
CA THR A 185 -11.50 2.53 -22.28
C THR A 185 -12.75 1.68 -22.10
N TYR A 186 -12.53 0.38 -21.96
CA TYR A 186 -13.59 -0.58 -21.70
C TYR A 186 -13.75 -0.75 -20.19
N THR A 187 -14.92 -0.39 -19.68
CA THR A 187 -15.24 -0.44 -18.26
C THR A 187 -16.07 -1.68 -17.92
N PHE A 188 -15.54 -2.51 -17.02
CA PHE A 188 -16.24 -3.63 -16.39
C PHE A 188 -16.79 -3.18 -15.04
N LEU A 189 -17.98 -3.65 -14.68
CA LEU A 189 -18.63 -3.31 -13.41
C LEU A 189 -18.99 -4.55 -12.63
N PHE A 190 -18.32 -4.74 -11.49
CA PHE A 190 -18.60 -5.80 -10.54
C PHE A 190 -19.40 -5.25 -9.35
N ARG A 191 -20.56 -5.87 -9.08
CA ARG A 191 -21.45 -5.54 -7.96
C ARG A 191 -21.47 -6.73 -6.99
N PRO A 192 -20.78 -6.64 -5.85
CA PRO A 192 -20.62 -7.79 -4.97
C PRO A 192 -21.94 -8.16 -4.27
N ARG A 193 -22.23 -9.46 -4.18
CA ARG A 193 -23.24 -10.02 -3.28
C ARG A 193 -22.62 -10.31 -1.91
N LYS A 194 -23.43 -10.58 -0.89
CA LYS A 194 -22.93 -10.82 0.47
C LYS A 194 -21.97 -12.02 0.55
N GLU A 195 -22.19 -13.03 -0.27
CA GLU A 195 -21.38 -14.24 -0.37
C GLU A 195 -20.08 -14.07 -1.15
N ASP A 196 -19.91 -12.97 -1.89
CA ASP A 196 -18.72 -12.70 -2.73
C ASP A 196 -17.57 -12.12 -1.89
N TRP A 197 -17.32 -12.68 -0.71
CA TRP A 197 -16.19 -12.35 0.17
C TRP A 197 -14.97 -13.20 -0.19
N ALA A 198 -14.07 -12.66 -1.00
CA ALA A 198 -12.98 -13.40 -1.61
C ALA A 198 -11.89 -12.49 -2.21
N ASP A 199 -10.72 -13.06 -2.45
CA ASP A 199 -9.74 -12.55 -3.40
C ASP A 199 -10.26 -12.83 -4.82
N MET A 200 -10.38 -11.77 -5.62
CA MET A 200 -10.92 -11.80 -6.97
C MET A 200 -9.80 -11.71 -7.99
N ASN A 201 -9.89 -12.48 -9.06
CA ASN A 201 -9.02 -12.37 -10.22
C ASN A 201 -9.85 -12.35 -11.50
N LEU A 202 -9.87 -11.19 -12.15
CA LEU A 202 -10.49 -11.00 -13.44
C LEU A 202 -9.48 -11.34 -14.54
N THR A 203 -9.83 -12.22 -15.47
CA THR A 203 -9.12 -12.44 -16.72
C THR A 203 -9.97 -11.97 -17.91
N VAL A 204 -9.39 -11.18 -18.79
CA VAL A 204 -10.04 -10.71 -20.03
C VAL A 204 -9.20 -11.14 -21.23
N ASN A 205 -9.83 -11.86 -22.16
CA ASN A 205 -9.25 -12.16 -23.48
C ASN A 205 -9.88 -11.24 -24.53
N PHE A 206 -9.05 -10.68 -25.40
CA PHE A 206 -9.49 -9.72 -26.41
C PHE A 206 -8.59 -9.73 -27.65
N LYS A 207 -9.08 -9.16 -28.74
CA LYS A 207 -8.30 -8.87 -29.95
C LYS A 207 -8.22 -7.37 -30.17
N ILE A 208 -7.14 -6.92 -30.80
CA ILE A 208 -6.98 -5.54 -31.26
C ILE A 208 -7.17 -5.56 -32.78
N PRO A 209 -8.25 -4.99 -33.35
CA PRO A 209 -8.53 -5.07 -34.79
C PRO A 209 -7.44 -4.46 -35.68
N SER A 210 -6.66 -3.51 -35.15
CA SER A 210 -5.54 -2.89 -35.87
C SER A 210 -4.25 -3.72 -35.87
N ASP A 211 -4.22 -4.84 -35.14
CA ASP A 211 -3.12 -5.80 -35.14
C ASP A 211 -3.17 -6.68 -36.40
N SER A 212 -2.13 -6.58 -37.24
CA SER A 212 -1.99 -7.38 -38.46
C SER A 212 -1.86 -8.88 -38.19
N ASN A 213 -1.39 -9.28 -37.01
CA ASN A 213 -1.27 -10.69 -36.64
C ASN A 213 -2.60 -11.28 -36.18
N SER A 214 -3.62 -10.45 -35.94
CA SER A 214 -4.92 -10.84 -35.38
C SER A 214 -4.78 -11.72 -34.13
N ALA A 215 -3.75 -11.44 -33.31
CA ALA A 215 -3.48 -12.22 -32.12
C ALA A 215 -4.57 -12.01 -31.06
N GLU A 216 -4.78 -13.03 -30.23
CA GLU A 216 -5.61 -12.92 -29.04
C GLU A 216 -4.72 -12.65 -27.84
N TYR A 217 -5.06 -11.60 -27.11
CA TYR A 217 -4.34 -11.10 -25.95
C TYR A 217 -5.11 -11.44 -24.68
N SER A 218 -4.39 -11.62 -23.57
CA SER A 218 -4.96 -11.92 -22.27
C SER A 218 -4.33 -11.01 -21.22
N LEU A 219 -5.17 -10.37 -20.41
CA LEU A 219 -4.75 -9.65 -19.21
C LEU A 219 -5.51 -10.17 -17.98
N SER A 220 -4.87 -10.09 -16.82
CA SER A 220 -5.54 -10.34 -15.54
C SER A 220 -5.25 -9.25 -14.53
N ALA A 221 -6.23 -9.01 -13.66
CA ALA A 221 -6.15 -8.06 -12.57
C ALA A 221 -6.81 -8.65 -11.32
N ALA A 222 -6.18 -8.41 -10.18
CA ALA A 222 -6.66 -8.90 -8.88
C ALA A 222 -7.19 -7.75 -8.02
N PHE A 223 -8.21 -8.03 -7.23
CA PHE A 223 -8.72 -7.13 -6.19
C PHE A 223 -9.37 -7.95 -5.07
N PHE A 224 -9.57 -7.35 -3.90
CA PHE A 224 -10.25 -8.01 -2.78
C PHE A 224 -11.70 -7.54 -2.66
N SER A 225 -12.63 -8.44 -2.34
CA SER A 225 -14.03 -8.11 -2.09
C SER A 225 -14.40 -8.44 -0.65
N SER A 226 -14.85 -7.44 0.12
CA SER A 226 -15.34 -7.57 1.49
C SER A 226 -16.72 -6.91 1.66
N PRO A 227 -17.79 -7.53 1.10
CA PRO A 227 -19.10 -6.90 0.97
C PRO A 227 -19.89 -6.82 2.28
N VAL A 228 -19.46 -7.52 3.33
CA VAL A 228 -20.08 -7.50 4.66
C VAL A 228 -19.10 -6.89 5.65
N SER A 229 -19.47 -5.74 6.20
CA SER A 229 -18.65 -4.98 7.14
C SER A 229 -18.76 -5.58 8.56
N PRO A 230 -17.62 -5.92 9.21
CA PRO A 230 -17.60 -6.49 10.57
C PRO A 230 -17.75 -5.42 11.66
N ALA A 231 -17.48 -4.15 11.32
CA ALA A 231 -17.60 -2.99 12.18
C ALA A 231 -17.71 -1.71 11.34
N LYS A 232 -18.15 -0.60 11.95
CA LYS A 232 -18.20 0.73 11.31
C LYS A 232 -17.67 1.81 12.23
N PHE A 233 -16.88 2.75 11.70
CA PHE A 233 -16.53 3.96 12.45
C PHE A 233 -17.78 4.79 12.75
N VAL A 234 -17.86 5.32 13.96
CA VAL A 234 -18.98 6.19 14.36
C VAL A 234 -18.63 7.63 13.99
N SER A 235 -19.43 8.21 13.11
CA SER A 235 -19.27 9.59 12.62
C SER A 235 -19.16 10.63 13.74
N ASN A 236 -18.26 11.59 13.58
CA ASN A 236 -18.03 12.74 14.47
C ASN A 236 -17.75 12.35 15.93
N LYS A 237 -17.12 11.18 16.17
CA LYS A 237 -16.74 10.71 17.51
C LYS A 237 -15.24 10.70 17.69
N PHE A 238 -14.65 11.90 17.64
CA PHE A 238 -13.22 12.09 17.81
C PHE A 238 -12.90 13.01 18.99
N PHE A 239 -11.79 12.74 19.65
CA PHE A 239 -11.14 13.68 20.57
C PHE A 239 -9.64 13.39 20.64
N ASP A 240 -8.85 14.35 21.11
CA ASP A 240 -7.39 14.19 21.19
C ASP A 240 -6.79 14.76 22.48
N LYS A 241 -5.66 14.21 22.90
CA LYS A 241 -4.87 14.66 24.04
C LYS A 241 -3.39 14.32 23.86
N ILE A 242 -2.53 14.98 24.63
CA ILE A 242 -1.15 14.51 24.82
C ILE A 242 -1.11 13.49 25.94
N GLU A 243 -0.45 12.36 25.70
CA GLU A 243 -0.18 11.33 26.68
C GLU A 243 1.30 10.94 26.56
N GLU A 244 2.04 11.06 27.66
CA GLU A 244 3.48 10.76 27.73
C GLU A 244 4.38 11.43 26.67
N GLY A 245 3.93 12.59 26.16
CA GLY A 245 4.63 13.35 25.12
C GLY A 245 4.33 12.89 23.68
N SER A 246 3.41 11.95 23.49
CA SER A 246 2.83 11.55 22.21
C SER A 246 1.43 12.17 22.04
N LEU A 247 0.97 12.29 20.79
CA LEU A 247 -0.40 12.67 20.49
C LEU A 247 -1.29 11.42 20.43
N GLU A 248 -2.31 11.38 21.26
CA GLU A 248 -3.36 10.35 21.21
C GLU A 248 -4.61 10.92 20.55
N ILE A 249 -5.07 10.26 19.48
CA ILE A 249 -6.35 10.58 18.84
C ILE A 249 -7.30 9.40 19.02
N PHE A 250 -8.45 9.67 19.64
CA PHE A 250 -9.46 8.67 19.92
C PHE A 250 -10.59 8.73 18.90
N THR A 251 -11.10 7.56 18.52
CA THR A 251 -12.30 7.39 17.71
C THR A 251 -13.22 6.33 18.31
N GLU A 252 -14.51 6.36 17.97
CA GLU A 252 -15.43 5.25 18.28
C GLU A 252 -15.67 4.35 17.06
N MET A 253 -15.82 3.05 17.31
CA MET A 253 -16.23 2.07 16.31
C MET A 253 -17.38 1.22 16.86
N ASP A 254 -18.41 1.00 16.05
CA ASP A 254 -19.52 0.08 16.34
C ASP A 254 -19.21 -1.29 15.76
N VAL A 255 -18.88 -2.23 16.64
CA VAL A 255 -18.35 -3.56 16.29
C VAL A 255 -19.49 -4.57 16.26
N LYS A 256 -19.70 -5.20 15.09
CA LYS A 256 -20.70 -6.27 14.93
C LYS A 256 -20.09 -7.64 15.21
N GLU A 257 -18.86 -7.86 14.74
CA GLU A 257 -18.13 -9.12 14.93
C GLU A 257 -16.95 -8.88 15.90
N PRO A 258 -16.92 -9.51 17.08
CA PRO A 258 -15.79 -9.39 17.98
C PRO A 258 -14.56 -10.11 17.41
N GLY A 259 -13.36 -9.63 17.75
CA GLY A 259 -12.11 -10.25 17.32
C GLY A 259 -10.93 -9.28 17.28
N GLU A 260 -9.83 -9.72 16.68
CA GLU A 260 -8.60 -8.93 16.54
C GLU A 260 -8.70 -7.98 15.34
N TYR A 261 -8.66 -6.67 15.60
CA TYR A 261 -8.69 -5.65 14.57
C TYR A 261 -7.33 -5.01 14.41
N THR A 262 -6.94 -4.75 13.16
CA THR A 262 -5.89 -3.77 12.84
C THR A 262 -6.55 -2.49 12.39
N ILE A 263 -6.29 -1.39 13.09
CA ILE A 263 -6.76 -0.04 12.77
C ILE A 263 -5.56 0.81 12.39
N GLN A 264 -5.69 1.62 11.35
CA GLN A 264 -4.63 2.51 10.88
C GLN A 264 -5.19 3.87 10.49
N ALA A 265 -4.37 4.91 10.62
CA ALA A 265 -4.66 6.23 10.10
C ALA A 265 -3.38 6.99 9.75
N ASN A 266 -3.52 8.03 8.96
CA ASN A 266 -2.44 8.92 8.56
C ASN A 266 -2.67 10.31 9.19
N LEU A 267 -1.60 10.97 9.62
CA LEU A 267 -1.64 12.30 10.22
C LEU A 267 -0.88 13.28 9.33
N TYR A 268 -1.49 14.44 9.12
CA TYR A 268 -0.96 15.52 8.30
C TYR A 268 -0.82 16.80 9.12
N GLY A 269 0.19 17.61 8.82
CA GLY A 269 0.32 18.98 9.32
C GLY A 269 0.64 19.91 8.15
N ALA A 270 0.01 21.08 8.14
CA ALA A 270 0.14 22.06 7.04
C ALA A 270 -0.02 21.46 5.62
N GLY A 271 -0.78 20.37 5.46
CA GLY A 271 -0.97 19.66 4.19
C GLY A 271 0.07 18.60 3.86
N GLU A 272 1.11 18.42 4.66
CA GLU A 272 2.14 17.39 4.50
C GLU A 272 1.89 16.19 5.40
N PRO A 273 2.16 14.95 4.93
CA PRO A 273 2.13 13.78 5.80
C PRO A 273 3.24 13.88 6.85
N ILE A 274 2.88 13.62 8.11
CA ILE A 274 3.80 13.61 9.25
C ILE A 274 4.10 12.17 9.66
N GLY A 275 3.06 11.34 9.77
CA GLY A 275 3.20 9.97 10.26
C GLY A 275 1.93 9.15 10.15
N THR A 276 2.06 7.87 10.43
CA THR A 276 0.98 6.90 10.48
C THR A 276 0.98 6.21 11.83
N SER A 277 -0.22 5.89 12.31
CA SER A 277 -0.44 5.07 13.51
C SER A 277 -1.13 3.78 13.09
N ARG A 278 -0.70 2.65 13.67
CA ARG A 278 -1.29 1.31 13.49
C ARG A 278 -1.52 0.69 14.85
N LYS A 279 -2.75 0.30 15.13
CA LYS A 279 -3.11 -0.39 16.36
C LYS A 279 -3.69 -1.76 16.08
N GLU A 280 -3.13 -2.78 16.74
CA GLU A 280 -3.71 -4.12 16.80
C GLU A 280 -4.39 -4.27 18.16
N ILE A 281 -5.67 -4.62 18.17
CA ILE A 281 -6.48 -4.68 19.39
C ILE A 281 -7.66 -5.64 19.24
N TYR A 282 -7.90 -6.42 20.28
CA TYR A 282 -9.12 -7.19 20.43
C TYR A 282 -10.31 -6.27 20.76
N LEU A 283 -11.34 -6.31 19.93
CA LEU A 283 -12.56 -5.54 20.15
C LEU A 283 -13.74 -6.45 20.44
N LYS A 284 -14.52 -6.08 21.45
CA LYS A 284 -15.79 -6.73 21.78
C LYS A 284 -16.91 -6.16 20.92
N GLN A 285 -17.99 -6.94 20.76
CA GLN A 285 -19.21 -6.48 20.10
C GLN A 285 -19.79 -5.24 20.81
N GLY A 286 -20.32 -4.30 20.02
CA GLY A 286 -20.87 -3.01 20.47
C GLY A 286 -19.90 -1.85 20.27
N ARG A 287 -20.19 -0.71 20.92
CA ARG A 287 -19.36 0.49 20.80
C ARG A 287 -18.06 0.33 21.57
N GLN A 288 -16.94 0.56 20.88
CA GLN A 288 -15.59 0.53 21.43
C GLN A 288 -14.88 1.85 21.12
N THR A 289 -14.10 2.35 22.07
CA THR A 289 -13.24 3.53 21.88
C THR A 289 -11.82 3.06 21.59
N ILE A 290 -11.20 3.64 20.56
CA ILE A 290 -9.89 3.26 20.05
C ILE A 290 -9.01 4.49 20.07
N GLY A 291 -7.88 4.45 20.78
CA GLY A 291 -6.84 5.48 20.73
C GLY A 291 -5.73 5.11 19.76
N LEU A 292 -5.36 6.03 18.87
CA LEU A 292 -4.25 5.91 17.92
C LEU A 292 -3.12 6.84 18.37
N GLU A 293 -1.96 6.26 18.68
CA GLU A 293 -0.78 7.00 19.12
C GLU A 293 0.04 7.50 17.91
N PHE A 294 0.32 8.80 17.91
CA PHE A 294 1.33 9.43 17.07
C PHE A 294 2.52 9.85 17.94
N PHE A 295 3.61 9.11 17.82
CA PHE A 295 4.77 9.23 18.69
C PHE A 295 5.38 10.64 18.65
N GLY A 296 5.70 11.20 19.82
CA GLY A 296 6.15 12.60 19.98
C GLY A 296 7.26 13.05 19.02
N ARG A 297 8.23 12.17 18.75
CA ARG A 297 9.37 12.46 17.87
C ARG A 297 8.96 12.78 16.42
N LEU A 298 7.78 12.32 15.97
CA LEU A 298 7.25 12.62 14.64
C LEU A 298 7.10 14.14 14.42
N PHE A 299 6.66 14.84 15.46
CA PHE A 299 6.44 16.28 15.41
C PHE A 299 7.77 17.05 15.34
N TRP A 300 8.78 16.61 16.09
CA TRP A 300 10.14 17.17 16.03
C TRP A 300 10.82 16.94 14.68
N ARG A 301 10.61 15.76 14.08
CA ARG A 301 11.10 15.48 12.73
C ARG A 301 10.44 16.38 11.67
N SER A 302 9.13 16.58 11.75
CA SER A 302 8.40 17.44 10.80
C SER A 302 8.63 18.93 11.06
N ARG A 303 8.99 19.32 12.29
CA ARG A 303 9.14 20.70 12.77
C ARG A 303 7.86 21.54 12.63
N GLN A 304 6.71 20.89 12.82
CA GLN A 304 5.41 21.52 12.65
C GLN A 304 4.64 21.51 13.97
N SER A 305 4.13 22.67 14.37
CA SER A 305 3.06 22.78 15.36
C SER A 305 1.71 22.48 14.70
N GLY A 306 0.71 22.14 15.52
CA GLY A 306 -0.64 21.86 15.06
C GLY A 306 -1.40 23.11 14.56
N PRO A 307 -2.70 22.98 14.27
CA PRO A 307 -3.48 21.75 14.37
C PRO A 307 -3.05 20.72 13.32
N TYR A 308 -3.26 19.45 13.64
CA TYR A 308 -3.00 18.33 12.73
C TYR A 308 -4.31 17.78 12.18
N VAL A 309 -4.25 17.11 11.04
CA VAL A 309 -5.41 16.52 10.38
C VAL A 309 -5.22 15.01 10.27
N LEU A 310 -6.10 14.25 10.91
CA LEU A 310 -6.23 12.80 10.75
C LEU A 310 -7.00 12.50 9.46
N LYS A 311 -6.43 11.64 8.62
CA LYS A 311 -7.05 11.12 7.39
C LYS A 311 -6.87 9.60 7.29
N ASP A 312 -7.51 9.02 6.28
CA ASP A 312 -7.27 7.63 5.86
C ASP A 312 -7.52 6.59 6.96
N LEU A 313 -8.47 6.88 7.85
CA LEU A 313 -8.86 5.99 8.95
C LEU A 313 -9.50 4.73 8.37
N ARG A 314 -8.83 3.60 8.60
CA ARG A 314 -9.13 2.30 8.01
C ARG A 314 -8.96 1.20 9.04
N ALA A 315 -9.74 0.14 8.91
CA ALA A 315 -9.61 -1.02 9.78
C ALA A 315 -9.95 -2.32 9.04
N HIS A 316 -9.44 -3.42 9.57
CA HIS A 316 -9.88 -4.75 9.18
C HIS A 316 -9.85 -5.70 10.37
N LEU A 317 -10.79 -6.63 10.39
CA LEU A 317 -10.83 -7.77 11.28
C LEU A 317 -9.91 -8.86 10.72
N ASN A 318 -9.00 -9.38 11.53
CA ASN A 318 -8.25 -10.59 11.23
C ASN A 318 -9.20 -11.80 11.37
N THR A 319 -9.41 -12.51 10.26
CA THR A 319 -10.27 -13.71 10.21
C THR A 319 -9.49 -14.99 10.03
N ASP A 320 -8.15 -14.95 10.13
CA ASP A 320 -7.32 -16.14 10.14
C ASP A 320 -7.80 -17.10 11.24
N VAL A 321 -7.78 -18.40 10.93
CA VAL A 321 -8.22 -19.45 11.85
C VAL A 321 -7.21 -19.64 12.96
N ILE A 322 -5.92 -19.49 12.64
CA ILE A 322 -4.84 -19.63 13.60
C ILE A 322 -4.58 -18.27 14.23
N GLN A 323 -4.98 -18.12 15.49
CA GLN A 323 -4.60 -17.00 16.34
C GLN A 323 -3.55 -17.45 17.36
N SER A 324 -2.81 -16.51 17.94
CA SER A 324 -1.69 -16.82 18.83
C SER A 324 -2.11 -17.58 20.09
N ASP A 325 -3.31 -17.28 20.60
CA ASP A 325 -3.95 -17.99 21.72
C ASP A 325 -4.32 -19.45 21.37
N SER A 326 -4.56 -19.73 20.09
CA SER A 326 -4.90 -21.07 19.59
C SER A 326 -3.69 -22.02 19.61
N LEU A 327 -2.49 -21.48 19.86
CA LEU A 327 -1.22 -22.22 19.90
C LEU A 327 -0.64 -22.36 21.32
N THR A 328 -1.37 -21.93 22.37
CA THR A 328 -0.85 -21.95 23.75
C THR A 328 -1.16 -23.23 24.54
N GLY A 329 -1.88 -24.19 23.94
CA GLY A 329 -2.21 -25.47 24.56
C GLY A 329 -1.05 -26.47 24.57
N SER A 330 -1.30 -27.67 25.08
CA SER A 330 -0.39 -28.81 24.91
C SER A 330 -0.24 -29.18 23.43
N GLN A 331 0.86 -29.87 23.07
CA GLN A 331 1.12 -30.26 21.69
C GLN A 331 -0.03 -31.08 21.08
N GLU A 332 -0.62 -32.00 21.84
CA GLU A 332 -1.76 -32.82 21.38
C GLU A 332 -3.01 -31.97 21.10
N GLU A 333 -3.27 -30.94 21.91
CA GLU A 333 -4.39 -30.01 21.71
C GLU A 333 -4.18 -29.13 20.48
N VAL A 334 -2.94 -28.65 20.29
CA VAL A 334 -2.56 -27.87 19.11
C VAL A 334 -2.66 -28.73 17.85
N ASP A 335 -2.12 -29.94 17.85
CA ASP A 335 -2.18 -30.85 16.70
C ASP A 335 -3.64 -31.20 16.34
N LYS A 336 -4.48 -31.46 17.35
CA LYS A 336 -5.91 -31.70 17.15
C LYS A 336 -6.61 -30.47 16.56
N PHE A 337 -6.33 -29.27 17.08
CA PHE A 337 -6.85 -28.02 16.55
C PHE A 337 -6.45 -27.82 15.08
N LEU A 338 -5.14 -27.90 14.78
CA LEU A 338 -4.59 -27.72 13.45
C LEU A 338 -5.17 -28.72 12.44
N SER A 339 -5.37 -29.99 12.84
CA SER A 339 -5.97 -31.02 11.97
C SER A 339 -7.42 -30.73 11.55
N GLY A 340 -8.15 -29.90 12.32
CA GLY A 340 -9.53 -29.53 12.06
C GLY A 340 -9.68 -28.23 11.24
N ILE A 341 -8.59 -27.51 11.00
CA ILE A 341 -8.62 -26.22 10.30
C ILE A 341 -8.96 -26.43 8.83
N LYS A 342 -9.90 -25.63 8.35
CA LYS A 342 -10.21 -25.48 6.93
C LYS A 342 -9.82 -24.09 6.49
N ASP A 343 -9.04 -24.01 5.43
CA ASP A 343 -8.75 -22.76 4.73
C ASP A 343 -9.85 -22.53 3.69
N ASP A 344 -11.04 -22.10 4.11
CA ASP A 344 -12.23 -21.93 3.26
C ASP A 344 -12.82 -20.52 3.31
N LYS A 345 -12.11 -19.59 3.93
CA LYS A 345 -12.49 -18.18 4.08
C LYS A 345 -11.27 -17.27 3.87
N PRO A 346 -11.48 -16.02 3.43
CA PRO A 346 -10.40 -15.04 3.44
C PRO A 346 -9.88 -14.76 4.84
N LYS A 347 -8.66 -14.23 4.92
CA LYS A 347 -7.96 -13.92 6.18
C LYS A 347 -8.26 -12.54 6.76
N ARG A 348 -9.09 -11.75 6.08
CA ARG A 348 -9.51 -10.43 6.54
C ARG A 348 -10.94 -10.09 6.15
N LYS A 349 -11.62 -9.31 6.99
CA LYS A 349 -12.83 -8.54 6.62
C LYS A 349 -12.54 -7.06 6.79
N LEU A 350 -12.85 -6.28 5.77
CA LEU A 350 -12.59 -4.85 5.76
C LEU A 350 -13.74 -4.07 6.41
N VAL A 351 -13.38 -3.06 7.19
CA VAL A 351 -14.28 -2.03 7.69
C VAL A 351 -14.36 -0.93 6.63
N PRO A 352 -15.56 -0.42 6.29
CA PRO A 352 -15.68 0.75 5.42
C PRO A 352 -14.84 1.90 5.94
N TYR A 353 -14.01 2.44 5.06
CA TYR A 353 -13.08 3.51 5.40
C TYR A 353 -13.85 4.76 5.85
N SER A 354 -13.30 5.50 6.81
CA SER A 354 -13.87 6.81 7.15
C SER A 354 -13.58 7.78 6.01
N THR A 355 -14.62 8.49 5.56
CA THR A 355 -14.46 9.66 4.68
C THR A 355 -14.31 10.96 5.47
N GLU A 356 -14.45 10.88 6.80
CA GLU A 356 -14.33 12.03 7.69
C GLU A 356 -12.86 12.30 8.01
N GLU A 357 -12.47 13.57 7.91
CA GLU A 357 -11.21 14.08 8.41
C GLU A 357 -11.43 14.68 9.81
N TYR A 358 -10.46 14.49 10.71
CA TYR A 358 -10.50 15.10 12.04
C TYR A 358 -9.36 16.08 12.22
N THR A 359 -9.68 17.33 12.57
CA THR A 359 -8.69 18.35 12.91
C THR A 359 -8.52 18.43 14.42
N THR A 360 -7.30 18.23 14.90
CA THR A 360 -6.99 18.28 16.34
C THR A 360 -7.13 19.69 16.89
N LYS A 361 -7.13 19.82 18.22
CA LYS A 361 -6.81 21.14 18.82
C LYS A 361 -5.38 21.56 18.46
N TYR A 362 -5.07 22.84 18.70
CA TYR A 362 -3.73 23.37 18.51
C TYR A 362 -2.77 22.78 19.55
N TYR A 363 -1.59 22.37 19.09
CA TYR A 363 -0.48 21.90 19.93
C TYR A 363 0.81 22.55 19.48
N ARG A 364 1.63 22.99 20.44
CA ARG A 364 2.98 23.47 20.16
C ARG A 364 3.96 22.31 20.08
N LEU A 365 5.01 22.50 19.29
CA LEU A 365 6.05 21.50 19.11
C LEU A 365 6.68 21.07 20.44
N GLU A 366 6.86 21.99 21.38
CA GLU A 366 7.50 21.75 22.67
C GLU A 366 6.66 20.90 23.64
N GLU A 367 5.39 20.63 23.30
CA GLU A 367 4.51 19.75 24.08
C GLU A 367 4.79 18.26 23.80
N PHE A 368 5.54 17.96 22.73
CA PHE A 368 5.88 16.60 22.32
C PHE A 368 7.25 16.17 22.84
N ALA A 369 7.41 14.88 23.12
CA ALA A 369 8.70 14.31 23.48
C ALA A 369 9.60 14.17 22.24
N GLU A 370 10.82 14.70 22.32
CA GLU A 370 11.83 14.54 21.25
C GLU A 370 12.58 13.20 21.33
N LYS A 371 12.47 12.50 22.46
CA LYS A 371 13.24 11.29 22.78
C LYS A 371 13.03 10.18 21.74
N GLU A 372 14.09 9.41 21.50
CA GLU A 372 13.98 8.19 20.71
C GLU A 372 13.05 7.17 21.37
N TYR A 373 12.40 6.34 20.56
CA TYR A 373 11.74 5.16 21.08
C TYR A 373 12.75 4.23 21.76
N ASP A 374 12.43 3.80 22.97
CA ASP A 374 13.27 2.91 23.76
C ASP A 374 12.39 1.83 24.38
N SER A 375 12.72 0.56 24.10
CA SER A 375 11.99 -0.60 24.58
C SER A 375 12.95 -1.74 24.89
N ILE A 376 12.49 -2.69 25.72
CA ILE A 376 13.25 -3.90 26.02
C ILE A 376 13.54 -4.68 24.73
N ASP A 377 12.56 -4.80 23.83
CA ASP A 377 12.70 -5.51 22.56
C ASP A 377 13.69 -4.82 21.63
N LYS A 378 13.67 -3.48 21.54
CA LYS A 378 14.67 -2.71 20.77
C LYS A 378 16.07 -3.03 21.25
N ARG A 379 16.32 -2.95 22.55
CA ARG A 379 17.64 -3.22 23.16
C ARG A 379 18.08 -4.67 22.93
N LYS A 380 17.17 -5.63 23.11
CA LYS A 380 17.43 -7.05 22.89
C LYS A 380 17.81 -7.32 21.43
N ARG A 381 17.05 -6.78 20.48
CA ARG A 381 17.32 -6.95 19.05
C ARG A 381 18.65 -6.34 18.63
N ILE A 382 19.00 -5.14 19.12
CA ILE A 382 20.34 -4.56 18.87
C ILE A 382 21.43 -5.49 19.41
N ALA A 383 21.29 -6.00 20.63
CA ALA A 383 22.28 -6.91 21.20
C ALA A 383 22.42 -8.23 20.41
N GLU A 384 21.31 -8.77 19.91
CA GLU A 384 21.30 -9.94 19.02
C GLU A 384 22.06 -9.67 17.72
N LEU A 385 21.78 -8.54 17.05
CA LEU A 385 22.44 -8.17 15.79
C LEU A 385 23.94 -7.93 15.98
N GLU A 386 24.34 -7.25 17.06
CA GLU A 386 25.77 -7.02 17.39
C GLU A 386 26.48 -8.35 17.72
N SER A 387 25.80 -9.30 18.38
CA SER A 387 26.32 -10.64 18.64
C SER A 387 26.51 -11.44 17.35
N LEU A 388 25.53 -11.40 16.44
CA LEU A 388 25.63 -12.03 15.12
C LEU A 388 26.80 -11.47 14.31
N LYS A 389 26.95 -10.14 14.27
CA LYS A 389 28.11 -9.49 13.64
C LYS A 389 29.44 -10.01 14.19
N LYS A 390 29.55 -10.17 15.51
CA LYS A 390 30.78 -10.69 16.14
C LYS A 390 31.07 -12.14 15.76
N ASN A 391 30.03 -12.96 15.58
CA ASN A 391 30.17 -14.39 15.27
C ASN A 391 30.46 -14.66 13.78
N LEU A 392 30.13 -13.72 12.89
CA LEU A 392 30.38 -13.86 11.45
C LEU A 392 31.85 -13.62 11.07
N GLY A 393 32.68 -13.10 11.99
CA GLY A 393 34.09 -12.80 11.72
C GLY A 393 34.29 -11.66 10.71
N PRO A 394 35.53 -11.19 10.51
CA PRO A 394 35.86 -10.22 9.46
C PRO A 394 35.74 -10.80 8.04
#